data_AF-A0A2L0UF00-F1
#
_entry.id   AF-A0A2L0UF00-F1
#
_cell.length_a   1.000
_cell.length_b   1.000
_cell.length_c   1.000
_cell.angle_alpha   90.00
_cell.angle_beta   90.00
_cell.angle_gamma   90.00
#
_symmetry.space_group_name_H-M   'P 1'
#
loop_
_entity.id
_entity.type
_entity.pdbx_description
1 polymer ?
#
loop_
_entity_poly.entity_id
_entity_poly.type
_entity_poly.pdbx_seq_one_letter_code
_entity_poly.pdbx_strand_id
1 'polypeptide(L)'
;MASLDIPALDAWWRAANYVSVGQIYLRDNALLTRPLAGEDVKARLLGHWGTTPGLNFVYTHLNRVISERRQEMLFVTGPGHGGPANVANAWLEGTYSEIYSSIGKDGAGLNALFKQFSYPGGIPSHAAPESPGSIHEGGELGYTLAHAYGAVFDNPSLIAAAVVGDGEAETGPLATSWHSSSFVDPAVDGAVLPILHLNGYKIANPTVLARMPEEQLRQLMYGYGYEAHFVTVSDPGATEDAHRDFAAVLDACIDDIHAIQ
;
A
#
# COMPACT_ATOMS: atom_id res chain seq x y z
N MET A 1 17.49 -19.11 3.09
CA MET A 1 16.21 -18.40 3.29
C MET A 1 15.25 -19.34 3.99
N ALA A 2 14.54 -18.86 5.01
CA ALA A 2 13.40 -19.61 5.52
C ALA A 2 12.41 -19.84 4.36
N SER A 3 11.71 -20.97 4.34
CA SER A 3 10.69 -21.21 3.32
C SER A 3 9.57 -20.17 3.48
N LEU A 4 9.25 -19.46 2.39
CA LEU A 4 8.15 -18.49 2.34
C LEU A 4 6.84 -19.14 2.81
N ASP A 5 6.24 -18.63 3.89
CA ASP A 5 4.94 -19.09 4.39
C ASP A 5 3.80 -18.42 3.60
N ILE A 6 3.55 -18.93 2.39
CA ILE A 6 2.51 -18.38 1.51
C ILE A 6 1.12 -18.47 2.13
N PRO A 7 0.70 -19.57 2.78
CA PRO A 7 -0.58 -19.61 3.47
C PRO A 7 -0.76 -18.47 4.48
N ALA A 8 0.27 -18.11 5.25
CA ALA A 8 0.19 -16.98 6.17
C ALA A 8 0.09 -15.63 5.44
N LEU A 9 0.87 -15.42 4.38
CA LEU A 9 0.81 -14.19 3.56
C LEU A 9 -0.58 -14.02 2.92
N ASP A 10 -1.10 -15.07 2.29
CA ASP A 10 -2.43 -15.07 1.67
C ASP A 10 -3.53 -14.83 2.71
N ALA A 11 -3.42 -15.43 3.90
CA ALA A 11 -4.37 -15.22 4.99
C ALA A 11 -4.37 -13.75 5.46
N TRP A 12 -3.21 -13.12 5.63
CA TRP A 12 -3.12 -11.71 5.98
C TRP A 12 -3.72 -10.82 4.88
N TRP A 13 -3.34 -11.05 3.62
CA TRP A 13 -3.84 -10.27 2.49
C TRP A 13 -5.36 -10.36 2.35
N ARG A 14 -5.93 -11.56 2.49
CA ARG A 14 -7.39 -11.78 2.47
C ARG A 14 -8.08 -11.17 3.67
N ALA A 15 -7.49 -11.24 4.86
CA ALA A 15 -8.01 -10.57 6.04
C ALA A 15 -8.05 -9.05 5.85
N ALA A 16 -6.96 -8.46 5.36
CA ALA A 16 -6.89 -7.03 5.06
C ALA A 16 -7.94 -6.63 4.01
N ASN A 17 -8.09 -7.41 2.93
CA ASN A 17 -9.12 -7.20 1.92
C ASN A 17 -10.54 -7.29 2.50
N TYR A 18 -10.81 -8.28 3.36
CA TYR A 18 -12.10 -8.42 4.03
C TYR A 18 -12.41 -7.19 4.91
N VAL A 19 -11.43 -6.74 5.70
CA VAL A 19 -11.54 -5.57 6.56
C VAL A 19 -11.76 -4.30 5.73
N SER A 20 -11.06 -4.16 4.60
CA SER A 20 -11.24 -3.04 3.66
C SER A 20 -12.64 -3.02 3.01
N VAL A 21 -13.15 -4.16 2.57
CA VAL A 21 -14.54 -4.26 2.04
C VAL A 21 -15.55 -3.93 3.13
N GLY A 22 -15.36 -4.48 4.34
CA GLY A 22 -16.22 -4.19 5.49
C GLY A 22 -16.33 -2.69 5.79
N GLN A 23 -15.20 -1.98 5.76
CA GLN A 23 -15.16 -0.51 5.88
C GLN A 23 -16.00 0.22 4.83
N ILE A 24 -16.00 -0.23 3.57
CA ILE A 24 -16.76 0.45 2.50
C ILE A 24 -18.26 0.16 2.60
N TYR A 25 -18.64 -1.07 2.93
CA TYR A 25 -20.01 -1.54 2.75
C TYR A 25 -20.80 -1.73 4.04
N LEU A 26 -20.19 -2.13 5.15
CA LEU A 26 -20.91 -2.61 6.34
C LEU A 26 -20.99 -1.56 7.45
N ARG A 27 -22.13 -1.51 8.12
CA ARG A 27 -22.35 -0.74 9.37
C ARG A 27 -22.76 -1.61 10.55
N ASP A 28 -23.07 -2.88 10.31
CA ASP A 28 -23.31 -3.90 11.31
C ASP A 28 -22.88 -5.29 10.78
N ASN A 29 -22.88 -6.32 11.64
CA ASN A 29 -22.64 -7.71 11.27
C ASN A 29 -21.28 -7.98 10.60
N ALA A 30 -20.23 -7.31 11.11
CA ALA A 30 -18.88 -7.34 10.54
C ALA A 30 -18.26 -8.73 10.34
N LEU A 31 -18.66 -9.74 11.13
CA LEU A 31 -18.17 -11.12 11.01
C LEU A 31 -19.17 -12.07 10.33
N LEU A 32 -20.29 -11.55 9.83
CA LEU A 32 -21.35 -12.32 9.16
C LEU A 32 -21.85 -13.52 9.99
N THR A 33 -21.96 -13.35 11.32
CA THR A 33 -22.40 -14.41 12.24
C THR A 33 -23.89 -14.72 12.10
N ARG A 34 -24.63 -13.81 11.46
CA ARG A 34 -26.01 -14.01 10.97
C ARG A 34 -26.07 -13.73 9.46
N PRO A 35 -27.07 -14.26 8.73
CA PRO A 35 -27.26 -13.95 7.31
C PRO A 35 -27.27 -12.43 7.07
N LEU A 36 -26.56 -12.00 6.03
CA LEU A 36 -26.45 -10.59 5.68
C LEU A 36 -27.83 -10.04 5.30
N ALA A 37 -28.24 -8.96 5.95
CA ALA A 37 -29.47 -8.25 5.67
C ALA A 37 -29.17 -6.84 5.13
N GLY A 38 -30.12 -6.24 4.39
CA GLY A 38 -29.95 -4.88 3.86
C GLY A 38 -29.69 -3.82 4.94
N GLU A 39 -30.13 -4.08 6.17
CA GLU A 39 -29.87 -3.23 7.33
C GLU A 39 -28.41 -3.24 7.81
N ASP A 40 -27.62 -4.25 7.43
CA ASP A 40 -26.19 -4.35 7.76
C ASP A 40 -25.34 -3.46 6.84
N VAL A 41 -25.90 -3.05 5.70
CA VAL A 41 -25.20 -2.28 4.66
C VAL A 41 -25.37 -0.79 4.91
N LYS A 42 -24.31 0.00 4.66
CA LYS A 42 -24.35 1.46 4.72
C LYS A 42 -25.32 2.01 3.68
N ALA A 43 -26.13 3.00 4.10
CA ALA A 43 -27.06 3.68 3.20
C ALA A 43 -26.36 4.51 2.11
N ARG A 44 -25.11 4.92 2.35
CA ARG A 44 -24.23 5.58 1.37
C ARG A 44 -22.93 4.81 1.30
N LEU A 45 -22.61 4.30 0.11
CA LEU A 45 -21.36 3.58 -0.15
C LEU A 45 -20.30 4.61 -0.55
N LEU A 46 -19.35 4.85 0.34
CA LEU A 46 -18.27 5.82 0.16
C LEU A 46 -16.94 5.12 0.43
N GLY A 47 -15.97 5.33 -0.44
CA GLY A 47 -14.66 4.69 -0.40
C GLY A 47 -14.24 4.17 -1.77
N HIS A 48 -12.98 3.73 -1.87
CA HIS A 48 -12.40 3.24 -3.10
C HIS A 48 -11.93 1.80 -2.94
N TRP A 49 -12.34 0.94 -3.86
CA TRP A 49 -11.90 -0.45 -3.92
C TRP A 49 -10.74 -0.66 -4.88
N GLY A 50 -10.70 0.06 -6.02
CA GLY A 50 -9.83 -0.27 -7.16
C GLY A 50 -8.34 -0.43 -6.82
N THR A 51 -7.78 0.45 -5.99
CA THR A 51 -6.36 0.38 -5.57
C THR A 51 -6.12 -0.51 -4.34
N THR A 52 -7.16 -0.78 -3.57
CA THR A 52 -7.07 -1.23 -2.17
C THR A 52 -6.48 -2.65 -2.04
N PRO A 53 -6.88 -3.65 -2.85
CA PRO A 53 -6.25 -4.98 -2.81
C PRO A 53 -4.77 -4.99 -3.15
N GLY A 54 -4.36 -4.15 -4.10
CA GLY A 54 -2.95 -4.00 -4.48
C GLY A 54 -2.14 -3.40 -3.34
N LEU A 55 -2.66 -2.36 -2.67
CA LEU A 55 -2.05 -1.79 -1.48
C LEU A 55 -1.93 -2.82 -0.35
N ASN A 56 -3.00 -3.57 -0.06
CA ASN A 56 -2.97 -4.63 0.94
C ASN A 56 -1.94 -5.71 0.59
N PHE A 57 -1.79 -6.05 -0.69
CA PHE A 57 -0.82 -7.04 -1.15
C PHE A 57 0.61 -6.56 -0.89
N VAL A 58 0.93 -5.33 -1.29
CA VAL A 58 2.24 -4.71 -1.03
C VAL A 58 2.51 -4.63 0.47
N TYR A 59 1.56 -4.11 1.27
CA TYR A 59 1.70 -3.98 2.72
C TYR A 59 1.99 -5.34 3.37
N THR A 60 1.29 -6.40 2.97
CA THR A 60 1.50 -7.77 3.46
C THR A 60 2.96 -8.21 3.28
N HIS A 61 3.52 -7.98 2.09
CA HIS A 61 4.90 -8.37 1.77
C HIS A 61 5.94 -7.48 2.44
N LEU A 62 5.65 -6.19 2.62
CA LEU A 62 6.51 -5.30 3.41
C LEU A 62 6.54 -5.74 4.88
N ASN A 63 5.39 -6.08 5.46
CA ASN A 63 5.31 -6.64 6.83
C ASN A 63 6.15 -7.91 6.98
N ARG A 64 6.16 -8.79 5.97
CA ARG A 64 7.06 -9.95 5.94
C ARG A 64 8.52 -9.51 6.03
N VAL A 65 8.96 -8.60 5.17
CA VAL A 65 10.35 -8.12 5.15
C VAL A 65 10.73 -7.46 6.48
N ILE A 66 9.87 -6.62 7.04
CA ILE A 66 10.07 -5.99 8.35
C ILE A 66 10.25 -7.06 9.43
N SER A 67 9.40 -8.09 9.44
CA SER A 67 9.43 -9.15 10.45
C SER A 67 10.66 -10.05 10.32
N GLU A 68 10.99 -10.49 9.10
CA GLU A 68 12.09 -11.43 8.83
C GLU A 68 13.46 -10.76 8.89
N ARG A 69 13.57 -9.52 8.40
CA ARG A 69 14.85 -8.81 8.26
C ARG A 69 15.08 -7.73 9.29
N ARG A 70 14.08 -7.38 10.10
CA ARG A 70 14.11 -6.23 11.02
C ARG A 70 14.41 -4.90 10.30
N GLN A 71 14.05 -4.82 9.02
CA GLN A 71 14.25 -3.61 8.22
C GLN A 71 13.31 -2.51 8.71
N GLU A 72 13.86 -1.34 9.03
CA GLU A 72 13.06 -0.15 9.31
C GLU A 72 12.42 0.34 8.00
N MET A 73 11.09 0.41 7.98
CA MET A 73 10.35 0.80 6.78
C MET A 73 9.28 1.83 7.08
N LEU A 74 9.11 2.75 6.14
CA LEU A 74 7.99 3.68 6.09
C LEU A 74 7.16 3.39 4.84
N PHE A 75 5.85 3.22 5.00
CA PHE A 75 4.93 3.03 3.89
C PHE A 75 4.33 4.36 3.44
N VAL A 76 4.67 4.81 2.23
CA VAL A 76 4.13 6.05 1.65
C VAL A 76 3.09 5.70 0.59
N THR A 77 1.82 5.99 0.88
CA THR A 77 0.68 5.58 0.06
C THR A 77 0.27 6.66 -0.93
N GLY A 78 0.83 6.63 -2.14
CA GLY A 78 0.49 7.59 -3.19
C GLY A 78 -0.97 7.56 -3.64
N PRO A 79 -1.57 6.40 -3.98
CA PRO A 79 -3.01 6.29 -4.18
C PRO A 79 -3.74 6.28 -2.83
N GLY A 80 -3.60 7.37 -2.07
CA GLY A 80 -4.07 7.51 -0.69
C GLY A 80 -5.59 7.46 -0.53
N HIS A 81 -6.34 7.61 -1.62
CA HIS A 81 -7.78 7.28 -1.69
C HIS A 81 -8.08 5.81 -1.36
N GLY A 82 -7.05 4.94 -1.35
CA GLY A 82 -7.04 3.59 -0.79
C GLY A 82 -6.91 3.51 0.73
N GLY A 83 -7.34 4.54 1.47
CA GLY A 83 -7.34 4.59 2.94
C GLY A 83 -7.82 3.32 3.67
N PRO A 84 -8.83 2.55 3.17
CA PRO A 84 -9.20 1.28 3.78
C PRO A 84 -8.06 0.26 3.91
N ALA A 85 -7.03 0.31 3.05
CA ALA A 85 -5.87 -0.57 3.14
C ALA A 85 -5.01 -0.22 4.37
N ASN A 86 -4.66 1.06 4.53
CA ASN A 86 -3.86 1.54 5.67
C ASN A 86 -4.57 1.26 6.99
N VAL A 87 -5.86 1.61 7.08
CA VAL A 87 -6.67 1.36 8.28
C VAL A 87 -6.79 -0.14 8.58
N ALA A 88 -7.01 -0.97 7.55
CA ALA A 88 -7.11 -2.42 7.75
C ALA A 88 -5.81 -3.02 8.30
N ASN A 89 -4.67 -2.67 7.71
CA ASN A 89 -3.38 -3.20 8.16
C ASN A 89 -3.02 -2.68 9.57
N ALA A 90 -3.22 -1.39 9.84
CA ALA A 90 -3.00 -0.81 11.17
C ALA A 90 -3.87 -1.45 12.27
N TRP A 91 -5.09 -1.88 11.92
CA TRP A 91 -5.96 -2.62 12.85
C TRP A 91 -5.51 -4.07 13.05
N LEU A 92 -5.12 -4.76 11.97
CA LEU A 92 -4.64 -6.16 12.02
C LEU A 92 -3.34 -6.30 12.82
N GLU A 93 -2.39 -5.38 12.64
CA GLU A 93 -1.16 -5.33 13.44
C GLU A 93 -1.42 -4.80 14.87
N GLY A 94 -2.54 -4.10 15.05
CA GLY A 94 -3.07 -3.71 16.36
C GLY A 94 -2.74 -2.29 16.82
N THR A 95 -1.87 -1.57 16.10
CA THR A 95 -1.52 -0.16 16.34
C THR A 95 -2.76 0.72 16.40
N TYR A 96 -3.75 0.45 15.55
CA TYR A 96 -5.01 1.21 15.53
C TYR A 96 -5.74 1.13 16.88
N SER A 97 -5.79 -0.04 17.50
CA SER A 97 -6.43 -0.23 18.81
C SER A 97 -5.61 0.34 19.98
N GLU A 98 -4.30 0.50 19.82
CA GLU A 98 -3.43 1.13 20.81
C GLU A 98 -3.67 2.63 20.88
N ILE A 99 -3.89 3.27 19.72
CA ILE A 99 -4.18 4.70 19.60
C ILE A 99 -5.67 5.00 19.85
N TYR A 100 -6.57 4.18 19.29
CA TYR A 100 -8.02 4.33 19.37
C TYR A 100 -8.64 3.21 20.20
N SER A 101 -8.58 3.36 21.53
CA SER A 101 -9.06 2.35 22.49
C SER A 101 -10.55 1.99 22.37
N SER A 102 -11.36 2.84 21.73
CA SER A 102 -12.76 2.54 21.40
C SER A 102 -12.92 1.50 20.28
N ILE A 103 -11.86 1.21 19.53
CA ILE A 103 -11.82 0.27 18.42
C ILE A 103 -10.93 -0.91 18.81
N GLY A 104 -11.48 -1.86 19.57
CA GLY A 104 -10.75 -3.03 20.06
C GLY A 104 -10.34 -4.02 18.95
N LYS A 105 -9.51 -5.01 19.33
CA LYS A 105 -9.03 -6.11 18.45
C LYS A 105 -10.03 -7.27 18.34
N ASP A 106 -11.31 -7.04 18.65
CA ASP A 106 -12.36 -8.05 18.70
C ASP A 106 -13.48 -7.78 17.68
N GLY A 107 -14.51 -8.65 17.63
CA GLY A 107 -15.61 -8.49 16.70
C GLY A 107 -16.44 -7.21 16.90
N ALA A 108 -16.50 -6.68 18.13
CA ALA A 108 -17.21 -5.42 18.41
C ALA A 108 -16.40 -4.22 17.90
N GLY A 109 -15.09 -4.21 18.14
CA GLY A 109 -14.16 -3.24 17.59
C GLY A 109 -14.12 -3.26 16.07
N LEU A 110 -14.12 -4.45 15.44
CA LEU A 110 -14.19 -4.58 13.99
C LEU A 110 -15.50 -3.99 13.43
N ASN A 111 -16.62 -4.20 14.11
CA ASN A 111 -17.90 -3.61 13.71
C ASN A 111 -17.89 -2.08 13.82
N ALA A 112 -17.29 -1.54 14.88
CA ALA A 112 -17.10 -0.10 15.05
C ALA A 112 -16.17 0.47 13.96
N LEU A 113 -15.07 -0.22 13.65
CA LEU A 113 -14.12 0.12 12.59
C LEU A 113 -14.83 0.20 11.22
N PHE A 114 -15.67 -0.78 10.89
CA PHE A 114 -16.43 -0.79 9.64
C PHE A 114 -17.38 0.39 9.57
N LYS A 115 -18.17 0.60 10.63
CA LYS A 115 -19.19 1.64 10.69
C LYS A 115 -18.60 3.04 10.56
N GLN A 116 -17.47 3.34 11.19
CA GLN A 116 -16.92 4.70 11.23
C GLN A 116 -16.28 5.17 9.91
N PHE A 117 -15.85 4.26 9.04
CA PHE A 117 -15.17 4.63 7.80
C PHE A 117 -16.07 5.46 6.87
N SER A 118 -15.63 6.65 6.45
CA SER A 118 -16.39 7.58 5.59
C SER A 118 -17.82 7.84 6.08
N TYR A 119 -18.00 7.90 7.39
CA TYR A 119 -19.31 8.07 8.04
C TYR A 119 -19.37 9.42 8.77
N PRO A 120 -20.56 10.06 8.89
CA PRO A 120 -20.69 11.28 9.69
C PRO A 120 -20.18 11.09 11.13
N GLY A 121 -19.18 11.87 11.52
CA GLY A 121 -18.52 11.76 12.83
C GLY A 121 -17.55 10.59 12.96
N GLY A 122 -17.21 9.92 11.87
CA GLY A 122 -16.18 8.89 11.79
C GLY A 122 -14.91 9.38 11.12
N ILE A 123 -14.23 8.49 10.38
CA ILE A 123 -12.88 8.74 9.82
C ILE A 123 -12.92 9.03 8.30
N PRO A 124 -11.93 9.74 7.73
CA PRO A 124 -11.79 10.02 6.32
C PRO A 124 -11.70 8.79 5.43
N SER A 125 -11.89 9.00 4.12
CA SER A 125 -11.74 7.96 3.10
C SER A 125 -10.29 7.73 2.65
N HIS A 126 -9.40 8.68 2.93
CA HIS A 126 -8.00 8.66 2.52
C HIS A 126 -7.10 8.14 3.65
N ALA A 127 -5.81 7.92 3.35
CA ALA A 127 -4.76 7.66 4.34
C ALA A 127 -4.44 8.91 5.18
N ALA A 128 -5.47 9.53 5.76
CA ALA A 128 -5.41 10.82 6.45
C ALA A 128 -4.46 10.79 7.66
N PRO A 129 -4.09 11.97 8.23
CA PRO A 129 -3.18 12.05 9.38
C PRO A 129 -3.62 11.30 10.64
N GLU A 130 -4.90 10.97 10.75
CA GLU A 130 -5.46 10.12 11.82
C GLU A 130 -5.27 8.62 11.57
N SER A 131 -4.77 8.21 10.40
CA SER A 131 -4.37 6.82 10.15
C SER A 131 -2.99 6.59 10.74
N PRO A 132 -2.83 5.66 11.71
CA PRO A 132 -1.52 5.32 12.24
C PRO A 132 -0.56 4.92 11.13
N GLY A 133 0.66 5.44 11.18
CA GLY A 133 1.70 5.22 10.16
C GLY A 133 1.62 6.14 8.94
N SER A 134 0.59 6.99 8.80
CA SER A 134 0.52 7.92 7.67
C SER A 134 1.29 9.21 7.93
N ILE A 135 2.19 9.55 7.01
CA ILE A 135 2.77 10.90 6.86
C ILE A 135 2.38 11.55 5.51
N HIS A 136 1.58 10.86 4.71
CA HIS A 136 1.21 11.24 3.35
C HIS A 136 -0.22 10.81 3.08
N GLU A 137 -1.14 11.78 2.95
CA GLU A 137 -2.56 11.48 2.78
C GLU A 137 -2.92 10.94 1.38
N GLY A 138 -2.18 11.34 0.34
CA GLY A 138 -2.41 10.90 -1.04
C GLY A 138 -3.79 11.27 -1.59
N GLY A 139 -4.36 12.38 -1.11
CA GLY A 139 -5.59 12.99 -1.66
C GLY A 139 -5.29 13.81 -2.90
N GLU A 140 -4.46 14.85 -2.76
CA GLU A 140 -3.85 15.50 -3.91
C GLU A 140 -2.64 14.69 -4.38
N LEU A 141 -2.80 14.03 -5.52
CA LEU A 141 -1.84 13.12 -6.13
C LEU A 141 -0.61 13.88 -6.67
N GLY A 142 0.57 13.27 -6.53
CA GLY A 142 1.80 13.73 -7.20
C GLY A 142 3.03 13.87 -6.31
N TYR A 143 2.86 13.82 -4.99
CA TYR A 143 3.93 14.15 -4.03
C TYR A 143 4.57 12.92 -3.36
N THR A 144 4.17 11.72 -3.76
CA THR A 144 4.58 10.45 -3.11
C THR A 144 6.08 10.29 -3.04
N LEU A 145 6.77 10.41 -4.18
CA LEU A 145 8.22 10.28 -4.23
C LEU A 145 8.93 11.45 -3.53
N ALA A 146 8.46 12.69 -3.73
CA ALA A 146 9.05 13.85 -3.04
C ALA A 146 9.01 13.69 -1.52
N HIS A 147 7.89 13.22 -0.96
CA HIS A 147 7.77 12.95 0.48
C HIS A 147 8.62 11.75 0.92
N ALA A 148 8.66 10.67 0.12
CA ALA A 148 9.48 9.50 0.42
C ALA A 148 10.98 9.84 0.47
N TYR A 149 11.48 10.59 -0.52
CA TYR A 149 12.87 11.06 -0.55
C TYR A 149 13.17 12.01 0.61
N GLY A 150 12.25 12.94 0.91
CA GLY A 150 12.37 13.81 2.07
C GLY A 150 12.45 13.05 3.41
N ALA A 151 11.77 11.91 3.53
CA ALA A 151 11.73 11.12 4.76
C ALA A 151 13.02 10.32 5.01
N VAL A 152 13.79 10.01 3.96
CA VAL A 152 15.02 9.21 4.08
C VAL A 152 16.28 10.05 4.24
N PHE A 153 16.23 11.37 3.99
CA PHE A 153 17.38 12.24 4.23
C PHE A 153 17.82 12.18 5.71
N ASP A 154 19.14 12.09 5.91
CA ASP A 154 19.77 11.94 7.23
C ASP A 154 19.27 10.73 8.05
N ASN A 155 18.69 9.72 7.39
CA ASN A 155 18.11 8.53 8.03
C ASN A 155 18.57 7.22 7.37
N PRO A 156 19.84 6.82 7.57
CA PRO A 156 20.50 5.76 6.78
C PRO A 156 19.90 4.36 6.94
N SER A 157 19.17 4.10 8.03
CA SER A 157 18.51 2.80 8.25
C SER A 157 17.14 2.69 7.60
N LEU A 158 16.52 3.81 7.21
CA LEU A 158 15.13 3.83 6.74
C LEU A 158 15.03 3.44 5.26
N ILE A 159 14.11 2.52 4.96
CA ILE A 159 13.60 2.31 3.61
C ILE A 159 12.19 2.88 3.51
N ALA A 160 11.99 3.93 2.70
CA ALA A 160 10.66 4.42 2.36
C ALA A 160 10.10 3.65 1.16
N ALA A 161 9.18 2.72 1.43
CA ALA A 161 8.44 1.99 0.40
C ALA A 161 7.31 2.89 -0.14
N ALA A 162 7.52 3.44 -1.34
CA ALA A 162 6.68 4.47 -1.92
C ALA A 162 5.78 3.88 -3.01
N VAL A 163 4.52 3.60 -2.69
CA VAL A 163 3.57 3.07 -3.68
C VAL A 163 3.02 4.22 -4.50
N VAL A 164 3.36 4.22 -5.78
CA VAL A 164 3.00 5.26 -6.75
C VAL A 164 1.84 4.79 -7.60
N GLY A 165 0.73 5.52 -7.63
CA GLY A 165 -0.36 5.22 -8.56
C GLY A 165 0.09 5.42 -10.01
N ASP A 166 -0.24 4.52 -10.93
CA ASP A 166 0.07 4.71 -12.35
C ASP A 166 -0.67 5.92 -12.97
N GLY A 167 -1.85 6.26 -12.46
CA GLY A 167 -2.53 7.53 -12.76
C GLY A 167 -1.89 8.75 -12.08
N GLU A 168 -1.35 8.57 -10.88
CA GLU A 168 -0.56 9.61 -10.19
C GLU A 168 0.69 9.95 -11.01
N ALA A 169 1.33 8.95 -11.63
CA ALA A 169 2.55 9.08 -12.43
C ALA A 169 2.41 9.98 -13.66
N GLU A 170 1.19 10.32 -14.04
CA GLU A 170 0.91 11.28 -15.11
C GLU A 170 0.93 12.74 -14.64
N THR A 171 1.03 12.98 -13.33
CA THR A 171 1.12 14.34 -12.76
C THR A 171 2.53 14.91 -12.95
N GLY A 172 2.61 16.23 -13.18
CA GLY A 172 3.90 16.93 -13.30
C GLY A 172 4.81 16.77 -12.07
N PRO A 173 4.31 16.97 -10.83
CA PRO A 173 5.10 16.78 -9.62
C PRO A 173 5.71 15.37 -9.53
N LEU A 174 4.95 14.32 -9.82
CA LEU A 174 5.50 12.97 -9.73
C LEU A 174 6.49 12.67 -10.85
N ALA A 175 6.19 13.09 -12.08
CA ALA A 175 7.08 12.90 -13.22
C ALA A 175 8.48 13.49 -12.97
N THR A 176 8.58 14.65 -12.31
CA THR A 176 9.88 15.25 -11.96
C THR A 176 10.51 14.62 -10.71
N SER A 177 9.72 14.03 -9.81
CA SER A 177 10.20 13.44 -8.55
C SER A 177 11.02 12.17 -8.76
N TRP A 178 10.95 11.52 -9.92
CA TRP A 178 11.84 10.39 -10.25
C TRP A 178 13.32 10.79 -10.24
N HIS A 179 13.65 12.05 -10.52
CA HIS A 179 15.03 12.57 -10.46
C HIS A 179 15.57 12.72 -9.02
N SER A 180 14.74 12.54 -8.00
CA SER A 180 15.15 12.71 -6.60
C SER A 180 16.26 11.73 -6.17
N SER A 181 16.41 10.58 -6.85
CA SER A 181 17.53 9.65 -6.68
C SER A 181 18.91 10.29 -6.89
N SER A 182 18.98 11.37 -7.67
CA SER A 182 20.24 12.08 -7.94
C SER A 182 20.72 12.95 -6.77
N PHE A 183 19.93 13.10 -5.71
CA PHE A 183 20.23 13.98 -4.58
C PHE A 183 20.40 13.24 -3.25
N VAL A 184 20.19 11.92 -3.22
CA VAL A 184 20.47 11.09 -2.04
C VAL A 184 21.90 10.58 -2.07
N ASP A 185 22.55 10.57 -0.91
CA ASP A 185 23.85 9.94 -0.70
C ASP A 185 23.66 8.68 0.15
N PRO A 186 23.84 7.46 -0.42
CA PRO A 186 23.58 6.21 0.30
C PRO A 186 24.48 6.01 1.53
N ALA A 187 25.55 6.79 1.69
CA ALA A 187 26.41 6.72 2.87
C ALA A 187 25.80 7.40 4.11
N VAL A 188 24.85 8.31 3.94
CA VAL A 188 24.26 9.12 5.04
C VAL A 188 22.75 9.17 5.04
N ASP A 189 22.12 8.95 3.88
CA ASP A 189 20.68 8.89 3.70
C ASP A 189 20.18 7.45 3.62
N GLY A 190 18.89 7.26 3.91
CA GLY A 190 18.20 6.01 3.67
C GLY A 190 17.89 5.80 2.18
N ALA A 191 17.05 4.82 1.89
CA ALA A 191 16.69 4.47 0.52
C ALA A 191 15.18 4.60 0.26
N VAL A 192 14.82 5.06 -0.94
CA VAL A 192 13.44 4.99 -1.42
C VAL A 192 13.30 3.75 -2.29
N LEU A 193 12.27 2.95 -2.03
CA LEU A 193 11.85 1.85 -2.90
C LEU A 193 10.52 2.24 -3.59
N PRO A 194 10.56 2.79 -4.83
CA PRO A 194 9.36 3.07 -5.59
C PRO A 194 8.68 1.78 -6.04
N ILE A 195 7.37 1.68 -5.77
CA ILE A 195 6.52 0.59 -6.26
C ILE A 195 5.47 1.21 -7.17
N LEU A 196 5.70 1.16 -8.47
CA LEU A 196 4.76 1.67 -9.45
C LEU A 196 3.55 0.71 -9.56
N HIS A 197 2.42 1.12 -9.00
CA HIS A 197 1.18 0.36 -8.98
C HIS A 197 0.46 0.43 -10.33
N LEU A 198 0.99 -0.30 -11.31
CA LEU A 198 0.46 -0.45 -12.69
C LEU A 198 -0.82 -1.29 -12.74
N ASN A 199 -1.88 -0.86 -12.06
CA ASN A 199 -3.18 -1.54 -12.10
C ASN A 199 -3.97 -1.27 -13.40
N GLY A 200 -3.46 -0.39 -14.27
CA GLY A 200 -3.93 -0.20 -15.64
C GLY A 200 -4.92 0.92 -15.84
N TYR A 201 -5.44 1.51 -14.76
CA TYR A 201 -6.55 2.44 -14.81
C TYR A 201 -6.47 3.54 -13.75
N LYS A 202 -6.94 4.72 -14.14
CA LYS A 202 -7.40 5.79 -13.26
C LYS A 202 -8.93 5.83 -13.27
N ILE A 203 -9.54 6.87 -12.68
CA ILE A 203 -11.00 6.93 -12.43
C ILE A 203 -11.87 6.45 -13.60
N ALA A 204 -11.59 6.91 -14.82
CA ALA A 204 -12.41 6.60 -15.99
C ALA A 204 -11.59 6.40 -17.28
N ASN A 205 -10.28 6.13 -17.16
CA ASN A 205 -9.37 5.99 -18.30
C ASN A 205 -8.27 4.98 -18.00
N PRO A 206 -7.69 4.36 -19.02
CA PRO A 206 -6.40 3.71 -18.85
C PRO A 206 -5.30 4.71 -18.51
N THR A 207 -4.18 4.21 -18.00
CA THR A 207 -3.00 5.02 -17.69
C THR A 207 -1.95 4.92 -18.79
N VAL A 208 -1.17 5.99 -18.98
CA VAL A 208 -0.15 6.08 -20.04
C VAL A 208 0.90 4.99 -19.86
N LEU A 209 1.44 4.86 -18.65
CA LEU A 209 2.52 3.90 -18.37
C LEU A 209 2.04 2.45 -18.47
N ALA A 210 0.80 2.13 -18.09
CA ALA A 210 0.29 0.76 -18.22
C ALA A 210 -0.04 0.35 -19.66
N ARG A 211 -0.09 1.30 -20.60
CA ARG A 211 -0.26 1.03 -22.03
C ARG A 211 1.05 1.14 -22.81
N MET A 212 2.14 1.51 -22.14
CA MET A 212 3.48 1.53 -22.70
C MET A 212 4.01 0.09 -22.83
N PRO A 213 4.65 -0.28 -23.96
CA PRO A 213 5.37 -1.54 -24.06
C PRO A 213 6.39 -1.67 -22.92
N GLU A 214 6.48 -2.85 -22.31
CA GLU A 214 7.33 -3.09 -21.13
C GLU A 214 8.79 -2.66 -21.36
N GLU A 215 9.35 -2.94 -22.54
CA GLU A 215 10.71 -2.53 -22.88
C GLU A 215 10.89 -1.00 -22.91
N GLN A 216 9.88 -0.27 -23.38
CA GLN A 216 9.92 1.20 -23.37
C GLN A 216 9.82 1.72 -21.92
N LEU A 217 9.00 1.09 -21.08
CA LEU A 217 8.89 1.45 -19.68
C LEU A 217 10.19 1.16 -18.91
N ARG A 218 10.83 0.03 -19.18
CA ARG A 218 12.17 -0.31 -18.66
C ARG A 218 13.19 0.75 -19.03
N GLN A 219 13.23 1.17 -20.30
CA GLN A 219 14.14 2.23 -20.77
C GLN A 219 13.86 3.58 -20.11
N LEU A 220 12.60 3.92 -19.86
CA LEU A 220 12.23 5.15 -19.15
C LEU A 220 12.75 5.12 -17.71
N MET A 221 12.51 4.04 -16.97
CA MET A 221 12.98 3.90 -15.58
C MET A 221 14.51 3.87 -15.49
N TYR A 222 15.16 3.16 -16.42
CA TYR A 222 16.62 3.17 -16.55
C TYR A 222 17.15 4.58 -16.84
N GLY A 223 16.47 5.35 -17.69
CA GLY A 223 16.80 6.75 -17.96
C GLY A 223 16.66 7.68 -16.74
N TYR A 224 15.81 7.32 -15.77
CA TYR A 224 15.72 7.98 -14.47
C TYR A 224 16.78 7.48 -13.45
N GLY A 225 17.58 6.48 -13.81
CA GLY A 225 18.62 5.91 -12.95
C GLY A 225 18.13 4.77 -12.05
N TYR A 226 17.02 4.12 -12.38
CA TYR A 226 16.50 2.96 -11.62
C TYR A 226 16.70 1.66 -12.39
N GLU A 227 17.04 0.59 -11.67
CA GLU A 227 16.90 -0.78 -12.17
C GLU A 227 15.45 -1.25 -11.92
N ALA A 228 14.70 -1.49 -12.99
CA ALA A 228 13.27 -1.78 -12.90
C ALA A 228 12.99 -3.29 -12.90
N HIS A 229 12.40 -3.79 -11.81
CA HIS A 229 11.89 -5.16 -11.71
C HIS A 229 10.38 -5.20 -12.00
N PHE A 230 9.95 -6.20 -12.76
CA PHE A 230 8.56 -6.36 -13.18
C PHE A 230 7.93 -7.58 -12.51
N VAL A 231 6.80 -7.39 -11.83
CA VAL A 231 5.96 -8.47 -11.29
C VAL A 231 4.60 -8.38 -11.97
N THR A 232 4.23 -9.39 -12.74
CA THR A 232 2.96 -9.42 -13.50
C THR A 232 2.11 -10.60 -13.06
N VAL A 233 0.90 -10.32 -12.60
CA VAL A 233 -0.10 -11.34 -12.26
C VAL A 233 -1.07 -11.49 -13.44
N SER A 234 -0.78 -12.41 -14.35
CA SER A 234 -1.59 -12.64 -15.56
C SER A 234 -2.93 -13.34 -15.26
N ASP A 235 -2.96 -14.22 -14.25
CA ASP A 235 -4.15 -14.89 -13.76
C ASP A 235 -4.45 -14.45 -12.33
N PRO A 236 -5.54 -13.70 -12.08
CA PRO A 236 -5.94 -13.30 -10.73
C PRO A 236 -6.19 -14.48 -9.77
N GLY A 237 -6.43 -15.68 -10.29
CA GLY A 237 -6.58 -16.91 -9.50
C GLY A 237 -5.26 -17.54 -9.05
N ALA A 238 -4.13 -17.17 -9.66
CA ALA A 238 -2.80 -17.70 -9.34
C ALA A 238 -2.14 -16.94 -8.18
N THR A 239 -2.85 -16.84 -7.05
CA THR A 239 -2.40 -16.03 -5.90
C THR A 239 -1.12 -16.56 -5.26
N GLU A 240 -0.91 -17.88 -5.24
CA GLU A 240 0.33 -18.48 -4.73
C GLU A 240 1.54 -18.02 -5.53
N ASP A 241 1.47 -18.08 -6.86
CA ASP A 241 2.54 -17.64 -7.75
C ASP A 241 2.76 -16.12 -7.64
N ALA A 242 1.68 -15.34 -7.55
CA ALA A 242 1.79 -13.91 -7.30
C ALA A 242 2.56 -13.59 -6.00
N HIS A 243 2.29 -14.33 -4.91
CA HIS A 243 3.04 -14.18 -3.66
C HIS A 243 4.52 -14.56 -3.82
N ARG A 244 4.82 -15.66 -4.52
CA ARG A 244 6.21 -16.11 -4.76
C ARG A 244 6.98 -15.09 -5.58
N ASP A 245 6.42 -14.64 -6.70
CA ASP A 245 7.06 -13.74 -7.63
C ASP A 245 7.32 -12.36 -6.99
N PHE A 246 6.31 -11.82 -6.29
CA PHE A 246 6.47 -10.54 -5.61
C PHE A 246 7.46 -10.63 -4.44
N ALA A 247 7.43 -11.70 -3.64
CA ALA A 247 8.37 -11.87 -2.54
C ALA A 247 9.81 -11.98 -3.06
N ALA A 248 10.04 -12.73 -4.14
CA ALA A 248 11.35 -12.89 -4.74
C ALA A 248 11.91 -11.56 -5.29
N VAL A 249 11.08 -10.78 -5.99
CA VAL A 249 11.49 -9.46 -6.50
C VAL A 249 11.72 -8.48 -5.35
N LEU A 250 10.84 -8.44 -4.36
CA LEU A 250 11.01 -7.57 -3.20
C LEU A 250 12.29 -7.92 -2.44
N ASP A 251 12.57 -9.21 -2.23
CA ASP A 251 13.80 -9.67 -1.60
C ASP A 251 15.05 -9.21 -2.36
N ALA A 252 15.05 -9.33 -3.70
CA ALA A 252 16.13 -8.86 -4.55
C ALA A 252 16.31 -7.34 -4.46
N CYS A 253 15.24 -6.55 -4.55
CA CYS A 253 15.36 -5.09 -4.44
C CYS A 253 15.91 -4.65 -3.08
N ILE A 254 15.55 -5.33 -1.99
CA ILE A 254 16.09 -5.02 -0.65
C ILE A 254 17.56 -5.43 -0.55
N ASP A 255 17.94 -6.60 -1.11
CA ASP A 255 19.34 -7.03 -1.16
C ASP A 255 20.21 -6.05 -1.97
N ASP A 256 19.69 -5.55 -3.10
CA ASP A 256 20.37 -4.58 -3.96
C ASP A 256 20.50 -3.21 -3.26
N ILE A 257 19.47 -2.76 -2.53
CA ILE A 257 19.55 -1.54 -1.70
C ILE A 257 20.66 -1.69 -0.66
N HIS A 258 20.72 -2.82 0.05
CA HIS A 258 21.76 -3.07 1.06
C HIS A 258 23.15 -3.26 0.46
N ALA A 259 23.27 -3.63 -0.81
CA ALA A 259 24.55 -3.69 -1.50
C ALA A 259 25.05 -2.31 -1.95
N ILE A 260 24.15 -1.34 -2.12
CA ILE A 260 24.47 0.06 -2.46
C ILE A 260 24.91 0.85 -1.23
N GLN A 261 24.34 0.56 -0.06
CA GLN A 261 24.67 1.18 1.23
C GLN A 261 25.94 0.58 1.86
#